data_AF-A0A952PR20-F1
#
_entry.id   AF-A0A952PR20-F1
#
_cell.length_a   1.000
_cell.length_b   1.000
_cell.length_c   1.000
_cell.angle_alpha   90.00
_cell.angle_beta   90.00
_cell.angle_gamma   90.00
#
_symmetry.space_group_name_H-M   'P 1'
#
loop_
_entity.id
_entity.type
_entity.pdbx_description
1 polymer ?
#
loop_
_entity_poly.entity_id
_entity_poly.type
_entity_poly.pdbx_seq_one_letter_code
_entity_poly.pdbx_strand_id
1 'polypeptide(L)'
;MNEPSNKEKFLKWWQSFFFEPASPTPIAWFRIAIGIVTLQCLCIHLLSDWSLYFGDHPLITIETMIGKYWRYDPYFDLMLLLPSQEIWRWYFFWVTVAFATMMTFGLFTRFSSVATFLCMMSLQHHFLINQNSGDNFLRIGLLFVAMSNAGDALSIDNLLRATRQDWRKEGFRPPLSAPWAQRMLQIQLCIAYFHTFWCKIAGEDWNNGTAVYYASRYDDIIRFPLPYLLDDLNVIKILTWGTLVVELALCTLIWWRPVRYWIIILGVALHLGIEYTMNLPMFEWLFISSYLLFIYPEHYSQAMDAVKAWIHKNIAKPSDLVFDGNCIFCVRTVGLIHRLDIFGMVRLHNFRDLGDVDWKSEVNEERAEKEILLRKPDGKWLGGFAAFRYMAGRMPWLMLLAPFLYLPGIAQLGDAVYKLVAANRYVLLGGKCDHKTCTLAAK
;
A
#
# COMPACT_ATOMS: atom_id res chain seq x y z
N MET A 1 -34.74 30.38 -4.96
CA MET A 1 -33.33 29.97 -5.08
C MET A 1 -33.14 29.53 -6.52
N ASN A 2 -32.28 30.21 -7.29
CA ASN A 2 -32.05 29.86 -8.69
C ASN A 2 -31.36 28.50 -8.78
N GLU A 3 -31.78 27.66 -9.75
CA GLU A 3 -31.05 26.43 -10.03
C GLU A 3 -29.60 26.73 -10.42
N PRO A 4 -28.63 25.92 -9.95
CA PRO A 4 -27.24 26.10 -10.34
C PRO A 4 -27.08 25.90 -11.84
N SER A 5 -26.29 26.78 -12.46
CA SER A 5 -25.91 26.71 -13.87
C SER A 5 -25.18 25.40 -14.19
N ASN A 6 -25.15 25.00 -15.47
CA ASN A 6 -24.40 23.80 -15.91
C ASN A 6 -22.92 23.89 -15.55
N LYS A 7 -22.34 25.10 -15.56
CA LYS A 7 -20.94 25.35 -15.15
C LYS A 7 -20.75 25.06 -13.67
N GLU A 8 -21.65 25.51 -12.80
CA GLU A 8 -21.57 25.25 -11.36
C GLU A 8 -21.77 23.76 -11.04
N LYS A 9 -22.71 23.10 -11.71
CA LYS A 9 -22.92 21.64 -11.61
C LYS A 9 -21.65 20.88 -11.98
N PHE A 10 -21.01 21.24 -13.10
CA PHE A 10 -19.76 20.62 -13.54
C PHE A 10 -18.61 20.87 -12.56
N LEU A 11 -18.41 22.11 -12.10
CA LEU A 11 -17.34 22.43 -11.14
C LEU A 11 -17.52 21.70 -9.81
N LYS A 12 -18.77 21.59 -9.33
CA LYS A 12 -19.08 20.83 -8.12
C LYS A 12 -18.79 19.34 -8.30
N TRP A 13 -19.15 18.76 -9.44
CA TRP A 13 -18.80 17.38 -9.77
C TRP A 13 -17.29 17.17 -9.86
N TRP A 14 -16.57 18.06 -10.55
CA TRP A 14 -15.12 18.01 -10.69
C TRP A 14 -14.42 18.05 -9.33
N GLN A 15 -14.83 18.98 -8.46
CA GLN A 15 -14.31 19.06 -7.09
C GLN A 15 -14.63 17.81 -6.27
N SER A 16 -15.87 17.32 -6.33
CA SER A 16 -16.26 16.11 -5.60
C SER A 16 -15.48 14.88 -6.07
N PHE A 17 -15.32 14.71 -7.38
CA PHE A 17 -14.67 13.54 -7.95
C PHE A 17 -13.17 13.48 -7.62
N PHE A 18 -12.45 14.59 -7.79
CA PHE A 18 -10.99 14.65 -7.64
C PHE A 18 -10.49 15.04 -6.25
N PHE A 19 -11.22 15.89 -5.53
CA PHE A 19 -10.67 16.62 -4.37
C PHE A 19 -11.45 16.42 -3.07
N GLU A 20 -12.64 15.82 -3.10
CA GLU A 20 -13.37 15.50 -1.88
C GLU A 20 -12.55 14.54 -1.00
N PRO A 21 -12.30 14.89 0.28
CA PRO A 21 -11.47 14.08 1.16
C PRO A 21 -11.99 12.65 1.30
N ALA A 22 -11.17 11.69 0.88
CA ALA A 22 -11.43 10.26 0.98
C ALA A 22 -10.30 9.57 1.75
N SER A 23 -10.57 8.35 2.22
CA SER A 23 -9.54 7.56 2.88
C SER A 23 -8.44 7.15 1.88
N PRO A 24 -7.15 7.27 2.26
CA PRO A 24 -6.03 6.87 1.42
C PRO A 24 -5.75 5.36 1.43
N THR A 25 -6.59 4.56 2.10
CA THR A 25 -6.41 3.10 2.18
C THR A 25 -6.32 2.41 0.81
N PRO A 26 -7.15 2.70 -0.21
CA PRO A 26 -7.04 2.03 -1.51
C PRO A 26 -5.71 2.32 -2.21
N ILE A 27 -5.27 3.59 -2.25
CA ILE A 27 -4.00 3.97 -2.87
C ILE A 27 -2.79 3.45 -2.07
N ALA A 28 -2.90 3.31 -0.75
CA ALA A 28 -1.87 2.68 0.07
C ALA A 28 -1.73 1.17 -0.20
N TRP A 29 -2.84 0.45 -0.37
CA TRP A 29 -2.81 -0.95 -0.81
C TRP A 29 -2.22 -1.10 -2.20
N PHE A 30 -2.60 -0.22 -3.14
CA PHE A 30 -2.01 -0.18 -4.47
C PHE A 30 -0.49 0.08 -4.42
N ARG A 31 -0.01 1.03 -3.59
CA ARG A 31 1.42 1.29 -3.38
C ARG A 31 2.18 0.03 -2.94
N ILE A 32 1.62 -0.73 -2.01
CA ILE A 32 2.21 -1.99 -1.56
C ILE A 32 2.24 -3.00 -2.71
N ALA A 33 1.12 -3.20 -3.40
CA ALA A 33 1.00 -4.18 -4.47
C ALA A 33 1.92 -3.87 -5.67
N ILE A 34 1.90 -2.63 -6.17
CA ILE A 34 2.78 -2.21 -7.26
C ILE A 34 4.26 -2.26 -6.83
N GLY A 35 4.56 -1.93 -5.57
CA GLY A 35 5.91 -2.06 -5.02
C GLY A 35 6.42 -3.51 -5.00
N ILE A 36 5.56 -4.47 -4.63
CA ILE A 36 5.86 -5.90 -4.70
C ILE A 36 6.11 -6.32 -6.15
N VAL A 37 5.26 -5.89 -7.09
CA VAL A 37 5.45 -6.21 -8.52
C VAL A 37 6.73 -5.59 -9.08
N THR A 38 7.10 -4.36 -8.69
CA THR A 38 8.39 -3.75 -9.04
C THR A 38 9.56 -4.57 -8.49
N LEU A 39 9.49 -4.99 -7.23
CA LEU A 39 10.53 -5.83 -6.62
C LEU A 39 10.63 -7.20 -7.30
N GLN A 40 9.50 -7.77 -7.70
CA GLN A 40 9.48 -9.01 -8.47
C GLN A 40 10.14 -8.83 -9.85
N CYS A 41 9.82 -7.74 -10.55
CA CYS A 41 10.47 -7.37 -11.81
C CYS A 41 11.99 -7.26 -11.64
N LEU A 42 12.46 -6.56 -10.60
CA LEU A 42 13.88 -6.35 -10.35
C LEU A 42 14.59 -7.64 -9.90
N CYS A 43 14.10 -8.28 -8.85
CA CYS A 43 14.81 -9.36 -8.15
C CYS A 43 14.59 -10.75 -8.75
N ILE A 44 13.50 -10.97 -9.50
CA ILE A 44 13.20 -12.27 -10.10
C ILE A 44 13.44 -12.26 -11.60
N HIS A 45 12.94 -11.25 -12.32
CA HIS A 45 13.02 -11.24 -13.78
C HIS A 45 14.29 -10.60 -14.33
N LEU A 46 14.74 -9.50 -13.71
CA LEU A 46 15.88 -8.76 -14.23
C LEU A 46 17.21 -9.21 -13.63
N LEU A 47 17.21 -9.68 -12.37
CA LEU A 47 18.43 -10.11 -11.68
C LEU A 47 19.10 -11.32 -12.33
N SER A 48 18.32 -12.31 -12.80
CA SER A 48 18.85 -13.53 -13.44
C SER A 48 19.65 -13.23 -14.70
N ASP A 49 19.17 -12.28 -15.48
CA ASP A 49 19.68 -11.94 -16.81
C ASP A 49 20.35 -10.55 -16.83
N TRP A 50 20.75 -10.04 -15.66
CA TRP A 50 21.27 -8.68 -15.53
C TRP A 50 22.45 -8.44 -16.46
N SER A 51 23.47 -9.31 -16.46
CA SER A 51 24.66 -9.15 -17.29
C SER A 51 24.36 -9.31 -18.79
N LEU A 52 23.25 -9.96 -19.17
CA LEU A 52 22.82 -10.06 -20.58
C LEU A 52 22.37 -8.70 -21.13
N TYR A 53 21.67 -7.90 -20.31
CA TYR A 53 21.11 -6.61 -20.75
C TYR A 53 21.97 -5.41 -20.33
N PHE A 54 22.63 -5.50 -19.18
CA PHE A 54 23.34 -4.42 -18.50
C PHE A 54 24.79 -4.80 -18.13
N GLY A 55 25.34 -5.89 -18.65
CA GLY A 55 26.74 -6.27 -18.43
C GLY A 55 27.73 -5.35 -19.16
N ASP A 56 29.03 -5.59 -19.02
CA ASP A 56 30.05 -4.90 -19.85
C ASP A 56 30.04 -5.34 -21.32
N HIS A 57 29.43 -6.51 -21.61
CA HIS A 57 29.18 -7.02 -22.94
C HIS A 57 27.70 -7.36 -23.13
N PRO A 58 26.81 -6.35 -23.13
CA PRO A 58 25.37 -6.58 -23.23
C PRO A 58 25.00 -7.04 -24.64
N LEU A 59 23.83 -7.68 -24.78
CA LEU A 59 23.30 -8.14 -26.07
C LEU A 59 23.22 -7.00 -27.10
N ILE A 60 22.88 -5.80 -26.65
CA ILE A 60 22.86 -4.57 -27.44
C ILE A 60 23.54 -3.47 -26.62
N THR A 61 24.55 -2.84 -27.20
CA THR A 61 25.27 -1.76 -26.53
C THR A 61 24.43 -0.50 -26.42
N ILE A 62 24.72 0.33 -25.41
CA ILE A 62 24.03 1.59 -25.20
C ILE A 62 24.19 2.55 -26.38
N GLU A 63 25.33 2.54 -27.08
CA GLU A 63 25.55 3.35 -28.29
C GLU A 63 24.62 2.92 -29.43
N THR A 64 24.39 1.60 -29.57
CA THR A 64 23.44 1.06 -30.53
C THR A 64 22.00 1.41 -30.13
N MET A 65 21.69 1.39 -28.84
CA MET A 65 20.40 1.82 -28.32
C MET A 65 20.13 3.29 -28.67
N ILE A 66 21.10 4.18 -28.40
CA ILE A 66 21.03 5.62 -28.71
C ILE A 66 20.88 5.86 -30.22
N GLY A 67 21.72 5.23 -31.03
CA GLY A 67 21.74 5.48 -32.48
C GLY A 67 20.54 4.90 -33.23
N LYS A 68 20.17 3.65 -32.93
CA LYS A 68 19.15 2.91 -33.70
C LYS A 68 17.75 2.98 -33.11
N TYR A 69 17.63 2.87 -31.79
CA TYR A 69 16.33 2.75 -31.12
C TYR A 69 15.83 4.10 -30.61
N TRP A 70 16.70 4.90 -29.99
CA TRP A 70 16.37 6.27 -29.60
C TRP A 70 16.43 7.24 -30.77
N ARG A 71 17.15 6.90 -31.86
CA ARG A 71 17.35 7.78 -33.03
C ARG A 71 17.95 9.14 -32.66
N TYR A 72 18.79 9.16 -31.63
CA TYR A 72 19.34 10.38 -31.01
C TYR A 72 18.29 11.34 -30.43
N ASP A 73 17.04 10.91 -30.27
CA ASP A 73 16.04 11.65 -29.49
C ASP A 73 16.38 11.62 -27.99
N PRO A 74 15.99 12.64 -27.22
CA PRO A 74 16.27 12.68 -25.79
C PRO A 74 15.43 11.65 -25.03
N TYR A 75 16.11 10.70 -24.36
CA TYR A 75 15.50 9.77 -23.41
C TYR A 75 16.00 10.03 -21.99
N PHE A 76 15.14 9.76 -21.01
CA PHE A 76 15.50 9.86 -19.60
C PHE A 76 16.25 8.60 -19.16
N ASP A 77 17.55 8.72 -18.90
CA ASP A 77 18.39 7.65 -18.40
C ASP A 77 19.49 8.18 -17.48
N LEU A 78 19.35 7.91 -16.18
CA LEU A 78 20.31 8.28 -15.13
C LEU A 78 21.58 7.44 -15.17
N MET A 79 21.56 6.25 -15.79
CA MET A 79 22.73 5.38 -15.88
C MET A 79 23.81 5.97 -16.80
N LEU A 80 23.42 6.83 -17.76
CA LEU A 80 24.34 7.58 -18.61
C LEU A 80 25.18 8.61 -17.84
N LEU A 81 24.76 8.99 -16.63
CA LEU A 81 25.52 9.89 -15.75
C LEU A 81 26.58 9.15 -14.94
N LEU A 82 26.55 7.82 -14.94
CA LEU A 82 27.49 6.97 -14.21
C LEU A 82 28.63 6.50 -15.14
N PRO A 83 29.79 6.12 -14.59
CA PRO A 83 30.85 5.51 -15.40
C PRO A 83 30.37 4.23 -16.08
N SER A 84 30.88 3.97 -17.29
CA SER A 84 30.43 2.90 -18.18
C SER A 84 30.78 1.47 -17.74
N GLN A 85 31.33 1.29 -16.55
CA GLN A 85 31.71 -0.04 -16.02
C GLN A 85 30.50 -0.71 -15.36
N GLU A 86 30.37 -2.03 -15.52
CA GLU A 86 29.24 -2.83 -15.01
C GLU A 86 28.99 -2.64 -13.51
N ILE A 87 30.05 -2.44 -12.72
CA ILE A 87 29.94 -2.23 -11.28
C ILE A 87 29.03 -1.05 -10.90
N TRP A 88 29.03 0.03 -11.68
CA TRP A 88 28.17 1.19 -11.43
C TRP A 88 26.71 0.90 -11.79
N ARG A 89 26.48 0.07 -12.80
CA ARG A 89 25.14 -0.40 -13.15
C ARG A 89 24.60 -1.35 -12.06
N TRP A 90 25.44 -2.20 -11.47
CA TRP A 90 25.08 -2.99 -10.30
C TRP A 90 24.72 -2.13 -9.07
N TYR A 91 25.49 -1.07 -8.79
CA TYR A 91 25.11 -0.13 -7.73
C TYR A 91 23.77 0.54 -8.01
N PHE A 92 23.53 0.97 -9.26
CA PHE A 92 22.24 1.54 -9.66
C PHE A 92 21.09 0.54 -9.44
N PHE A 93 21.28 -0.73 -9.79
CA PHE A 93 20.30 -1.79 -9.56
C PHE A 93 19.94 -1.92 -8.07
N TRP A 94 20.93 -2.09 -7.19
CA TRP A 94 20.67 -2.27 -5.76
C TRP A 94 20.09 -1.03 -5.09
N VAL A 95 20.47 0.17 -5.53
CA VAL A 95 19.84 1.43 -5.11
C VAL A 95 18.37 1.47 -5.54
N THR A 96 18.06 1.00 -6.76
CA THR A 96 16.68 0.90 -7.25
C THR A 96 15.85 -0.09 -6.42
N VAL A 97 16.41 -1.26 -6.10
CA VAL A 97 15.78 -2.24 -5.20
C VAL A 97 15.53 -1.64 -3.81
N ALA A 98 16.49 -0.90 -3.27
CA ALA A 98 16.34 -0.23 -1.98
C ALA A 98 15.19 0.80 -2.01
N PHE A 99 15.11 1.65 -3.04
CA PHE A 99 14.00 2.61 -3.18
C PHE A 99 12.65 1.93 -3.36
N ALA A 100 12.56 0.89 -4.18
CA ALA A 100 11.33 0.11 -4.36
C ALA A 100 10.88 -0.55 -3.05
N THR A 101 11.83 -1.07 -2.25
CA THR A 101 11.56 -1.64 -0.92
C THR A 101 11.05 -0.57 0.04
N MET A 102 11.74 0.57 0.12
CA MET A 102 11.32 1.71 0.94
C MET A 102 9.93 2.20 0.56
N MET A 103 9.64 2.32 -0.74
CA MET A 103 8.32 2.70 -1.25
C MET A 103 7.26 1.68 -0.84
N THR A 104 7.55 0.38 -0.98
CA THR A 104 6.62 -0.71 -0.64
C THR A 104 6.17 -0.61 0.83
N PHE A 105 7.12 -0.45 1.76
CA PHE A 105 6.82 -0.27 3.18
C PHE A 105 6.35 1.16 3.55
N GLY A 106 6.43 2.12 2.63
CA GLY A 106 6.06 3.52 2.87
C GLY A 106 7.02 4.22 3.84
N LEU A 107 8.32 4.03 3.63
CA LEU A 107 9.40 4.75 4.31
C LEU A 107 9.89 5.90 3.40
N PHE A 108 9.87 7.12 3.91
CA PHE A 108 10.11 8.35 3.15
C PHE A 108 9.29 8.37 1.84
N THR A 109 8.01 8.00 1.93
CA THR A 109 7.14 7.57 0.84
C THR A 109 7.20 8.48 -0.38
N ARG A 110 7.18 9.80 -0.19
CA ARG A 110 7.27 10.76 -1.31
C ARG A 110 8.59 10.63 -2.06
N PHE A 111 9.69 10.65 -1.33
CA PHE A 111 11.03 10.54 -1.90
C PHE A 111 11.26 9.17 -2.54
N SER A 112 10.96 8.08 -1.81
CA SER A 112 11.16 6.72 -2.31
C SER A 112 10.29 6.39 -3.52
N SER A 113 9.05 6.90 -3.60
CA SER A 113 8.19 6.72 -4.78
C SER A 113 8.73 7.47 -6.01
N VAL A 114 9.16 8.73 -5.85
CA VAL A 114 9.78 9.50 -6.94
C VAL A 114 11.06 8.82 -7.41
N ALA A 115 11.93 8.41 -6.47
CA ALA A 115 13.17 7.74 -6.80
C ALA A 115 12.94 6.41 -7.52
N THR A 116 11.97 5.60 -7.06
CA THR A 116 11.59 4.34 -7.73
C THR A 116 11.09 4.60 -9.15
N PHE A 117 10.21 5.60 -9.35
CA PHE A 117 9.73 5.98 -10.68
C PHE A 117 10.88 6.36 -11.63
N LEU A 118 11.78 7.25 -11.20
CA LEU A 118 12.90 7.71 -12.03
C LEU A 118 13.89 6.59 -12.32
N CYS A 119 14.22 5.76 -11.33
CA CYS A 119 15.11 4.61 -11.52
C CYS A 119 14.52 3.56 -12.46
N MET A 120 13.24 3.22 -12.31
CA MET A 120 12.57 2.28 -13.23
C MET A 120 12.48 2.83 -14.65
N MET A 121 12.17 4.13 -14.79
CA MET A 121 12.17 4.82 -16.09
C MET A 121 13.55 4.75 -16.75
N SER A 122 14.62 4.96 -15.97
CA SER A 122 16.01 4.83 -16.43
C SER A 122 16.33 3.43 -16.92
N LEU A 123 16.07 2.39 -16.11
CA LEU A 123 16.34 0.98 -16.48
C LEU A 123 15.63 0.60 -17.79
N GLN A 124 14.36 0.96 -17.88
CA GLN A 124 13.53 0.65 -19.03
C GLN A 124 14.00 1.41 -20.28
N HIS A 125 14.33 2.70 -20.19
CA HIS A 125 14.89 3.43 -21.31
C HIS A 125 16.31 3.00 -21.69
N HIS A 126 17.13 2.53 -20.75
CA HIS A 126 18.47 2.02 -21.06
C HIS A 126 18.41 0.80 -21.98
N PHE A 127 17.37 -0.04 -21.83
CA PHE A 127 17.15 -1.22 -22.67
C PHE A 127 15.67 -1.38 -23.09
N LEU A 128 15.25 -0.66 -24.15
CA LEU A 128 13.83 -0.59 -24.56
C LEU A 128 13.24 -1.92 -25.04
N ILE A 129 14.08 -2.83 -25.53
CA ILE A 129 13.62 -4.01 -26.27
C ILE A 129 13.15 -5.10 -25.32
N ASN A 130 13.57 -5.07 -24.05
CA ASN A 130 13.14 -6.00 -23.03
C ASN A 130 11.89 -5.49 -22.29
N GLN A 131 10.91 -4.93 -23.02
CA GLN A 131 9.70 -4.36 -22.42
C GLN A 131 8.43 -4.91 -23.07
N ASN A 132 7.36 -4.94 -22.27
CA ASN A 132 6.00 -5.19 -22.72
C ASN A 132 5.05 -4.04 -22.30
N SER A 133 3.77 -4.13 -22.66
CA SER A 133 2.79 -3.07 -22.32
C SER A 133 2.56 -2.90 -20.80
N GLY A 134 2.89 -3.90 -20.00
CA GLY A 134 2.88 -3.84 -18.54
C GLY A 134 3.94 -2.88 -18.01
N ASP A 135 5.15 -2.86 -18.60
CA ASP A 135 6.20 -1.90 -18.23
C ASP A 135 5.76 -0.44 -18.40
N ASN A 136 5.02 -0.16 -19.47
CA ASN A 136 4.42 1.16 -19.70
C ASN A 136 3.43 1.52 -18.59
N PHE A 137 2.55 0.59 -18.23
CA PHE A 137 1.58 0.80 -17.15
C PHE A 137 2.26 0.92 -15.78
N LEU A 138 3.33 0.17 -15.53
CA LEU A 138 4.14 0.26 -14.31
C LEU A 138 4.70 1.67 -14.14
N ARG A 139 5.28 2.28 -15.19
CA ARG A 139 5.79 3.67 -15.11
C ARG A 139 4.68 4.67 -14.79
N ILE A 140 3.51 4.54 -15.42
CA ILE A 140 2.33 5.37 -15.14
C ILE A 140 1.89 5.18 -13.69
N GLY A 141 1.83 3.93 -13.23
CA GLY A 141 1.54 3.51 -11.86
C GLY A 141 2.44 4.22 -10.85
N LEU A 142 3.75 4.07 -11.02
CA LEU A 142 4.77 4.64 -10.15
C LEU A 142 4.74 6.17 -10.15
N LEU A 143 4.53 6.82 -11.31
CA LEU A 143 4.38 8.27 -11.41
C LEU A 143 3.25 8.79 -10.52
N PHE A 144 2.04 8.22 -10.66
CA PHE A 144 0.91 8.69 -9.87
C PHE A 144 1.01 8.28 -8.41
N VAL A 145 1.65 7.15 -8.07
CA VAL A 145 1.98 6.82 -6.67
C VAL A 145 2.90 7.90 -6.07
N ALA A 146 3.91 8.36 -6.80
CA ALA A 146 4.81 9.43 -6.36
C ALA A 146 4.08 10.75 -6.09
N MET A 147 3.06 11.06 -6.90
CA MET A 147 2.22 12.24 -6.73
C MET A 147 1.06 12.04 -5.74
N SER A 148 0.77 10.81 -5.33
CA SER A 148 -0.29 10.46 -4.40
C SER A 148 0.11 10.56 -2.93
N ASN A 149 -0.88 10.63 -2.05
CA ASN A 149 -0.67 10.59 -0.61
C ASN A 149 -0.67 9.15 -0.05
N ALA A 150 -0.17 8.18 -0.82
CA ALA A 150 -0.07 6.77 -0.43
C ALA A 150 0.70 6.52 0.87
N GLY A 151 1.46 7.50 1.36
CA GLY A 151 2.16 7.44 2.64
C GLY A 151 1.31 7.76 3.88
N ASP A 152 0.03 8.11 3.72
CA ASP A 152 -0.84 8.48 4.84
C ASP A 152 -1.60 7.28 5.45
N ALA A 153 -1.58 6.12 4.78
CA ALA A 153 -2.09 4.86 5.30
C ALA A 153 -1.11 3.72 5.03
N LEU A 154 -1.16 2.68 5.89
CA LEU A 154 -0.38 1.44 5.76
C LEU A 154 1.12 1.69 5.46
N SER A 155 1.73 2.66 6.14
CA SER A 155 3.11 3.10 5.90
C SER A 155 3.88 3.23 7.21
N ILE A 156 5.19 3.04 7.13
CA ILE A 156 6.10 3.36 8.24
C ILE A 156 6.07 4.87 8.52
N ASP A 157 5.95 5.72 7.51
CA ASP A 157 5.84 7.17 7.70
C ASP A 157 4.64 7.55 8.59
N ASN A 158 3.47 6.96 8.36
CA ASN A 158 2.27 7.21 9.16
C ASN A 158 2.46 6.72 10.61
N LEU A 159 3.15 5.58 10.79
CA LEU A 159 3.53 5.08 12.11
C LEU A 159 4.51 6.02 12.82
N LEU A 160 5.51 6.56 12.11
CA LEU A 160 6.46 7.52 12.67
C LEU A 160 5.78 8.86 13.00
N ARG A 161 4.83 9.32 12.18
CA ARG A 161 4.03 10.53 12.48
C ARG A 161 3.23 10.37 13.76
N ALA A 162 2.68 9.20 14.04
CA ALA A 162 1.95 8.90 15.27
C ALA A 162 2.75 9.18 16.55
N THR A 163 4.08 9.00 16.51
CA THR A 163 4.97 9.27 17.65
C THR A 163 5.15 10.77 17.95
N ARG A 164 4.84 11.64 16.98
CA ARG A 164 5.02 13.09 17.08
C ARG A 164 3.70 13.85 17.26
N GLN A 165 2.59 13.23 16.86
CA GLN A 165 1.25 13.78 16.89
C GLN A 165 0.70 13.95 18.32
N ASP A 166 -0.04 15.04 18.57
CA ASP A 166 -0.83 15.20 19.78
C ASP A 166 -2.26 14.75 19.52
N TRP A 167 -2.55 13.51 19.91
CA TRP A 167 -3.83 12.85 19.67
C TRP A 167 -5.02 13.51 20.36
N ARG A 168 -4.79 14.42 21.32
CA ARG A 168 -5.84 15.22 21.94
C ARG A 168 -6.48 16.21 20.97
N LYS A 169 -5.71 16.69 19.99
CA LYS A 169 -6.18 17.65 18.98
C LYS A 169 -6.70 16.96 17.74
N GLU A 170 -5.96 15.98 17.26
CA GLU A 170 -6.25 15.34 15.97
C GLU A 170 -7.23 14.16 16.08
N GLY A 171 -7.39 13.62 17.30
CA GLY A 171 -8.23 12.45 17.55
C GLY A 171 -7.70 11.18 16.89
N PHE A 172 -8.40 10.07 17.11
CA PHE A 172 -8.03 8.75 16.57
C PHE A 172 -8.61 8.48 15.17
N ARG A 173 -8.91 9.53 14.39
CA ARG A 173 -9.57 9.39 13.09
C ARG A 173 -8.57 9.06 11.98
N PRO A 174 -8.96 8.27 10.96
CA PRO A 174 -8.13 8.06 9.77
C PRO A 174 -7.85 9.40 9.06
N PRO A 175 -6.63 9.64 8.58
CA PRO A 175 -6.35 10.83 7.78
C PRO A 175 -7.15 10.76 6.48
N LEU A 176 -7.83 11.84 6.13
CA LEU A 176 -8.55 11.99 4.86
C LEU A 176 -7.75 12.89 3.93
N SER A 177 -7.87 12.65 2.63
CA SER A 177 -7.04 13.30 1.62
C SER A 177 -7.75 13.36 0.27
N ALA A 178 -7.37 14.35 -0.55
CA ALA A 178 -7.85 14.45 -1.93
C ALA A 178 -7.33 13.27 -2.78
N PRO A 179 -8.21 12.43 -3.36
CA PRO A 179 -7.84 11.21 -4.07
C PRO A 179 -7.44 11.44 -5.53
N TRP A 180 -7.03 12.65 -5.93
CA TRP A 180 -6.88 13.03 -7.35
C TRP A 180 -5.92 12.10 -8.11
N ALA A 181 -4.79 11.71 -7.50
CA ALA A 181 -3.81 10.81 -8.11
C ALA A 181 -4.36 9.39 -8.25
N GLN A 182 -5.15 8.92 -7.27
CA GLN A 182 -5.89 7.66 -7.40
C GLN A 182 -6.91 7.73 -8.54
N ARG A 183 -7.66 8.84 -8.68
CA ARG A 183 -8.60 9.03 -9.80
C ARG A 183 -7.89 9.01 -11.15
N MET A 184 -6.71 9.61 -11.25
CA MET A 184 -5.89 9.55 -12.46
C MET A 184 -5.51 8.11 -12.81
N LEU A 185 -5.06 7.31 -11.84
CA LEU A 185 -4.76 5.90 -12.09
C LEU A 185 -5.98 5.09 -12.53
N GLN A 186 -7.14 5.33 -11.91
CA GLN A 186 -8.40 4.70 -12.31
C GLN A 186 -8.77 5.06 -13.76
N ILE A 187 -8.59 6.32 -14.15
CA ILE A 187 -8.82 6.78 -15.52
C ILE A 187 -7.79 6.15 -16.49
N GLN A 188 -6.51 6.11 -16.13
CA GLN A 188 -5.46 5.48 -16.95
C GLN A 188 -5.75 3.99 -17.19
N LEU A 189 -6.24 3.28 -16.18
CA LEU A 189 -6.71 1.90 -16.34
C LEU A 189 -7.87 1.80 -17.33
N CYS A 190 -8.86 2.69 -17.22
CA CYS A 190 -9.99 2.72 -18.16
C CYS A 190 -9.53 3.04 -19.60
N ILE A 191 -8.58 3.96 -19.76
CA ILE A 191 -7.98 4.29 -21.05
C ILE A 191 -7.26 3.07 -21.63
N ALA A 192 -6.50 2.33 -20.82
CA ALA A 192 -5.82 1.12 -21.26
C ALA A 192 -6.82 0.08 -21.80
N TYR A 193 -7.88 -0.25 -21.06
CA TYR A 193 -8.90 -1.19 -21.54
C TYR A 193 -9.72 -0.68 -22.72
N PHE A 194 -10.01 0.63 -22.78
CA PHE A 194 -10.68 1.20 -23.93
C PHE A 194 -9.80 1.10 -25.19
N HIS A 195 -8.50 1.39 -25.05
CA HIS A 195 -7.55 1.28 -26.14
C HIS A 195 -7.41 -0.17 -26.63
N THR A 196 -7.30 -1.15 -25.73
CA THR A 196 -7.22 -2.56 -26.14
C THR A 196 -8.51 -3.01 -26.82
N PHE A 197 -9.67 -2.68 -26.28
CA PHE A 197 -10.97 -2.96 -26.91
C PHE A 197 -11.05 -2.35 -28.32
N TRP A 198 -10.68 -1.08 -28.47
CA TRP A 198 -10.75 -0.36 -29.75
C TRP A 198 -9.81 -0.95 -30.81
N CYS A 199 -8.58 -1.30 -30.42
CA CYS A 199 -7.64 -1.96 -31.32
C CYS A 199 -8.12 -3.35 -31.73
N LYS A 200 -8.75 -4.10 -30.81
CA LYS A 200 -9.20 -5.47 -31.06
C LYS A 200 -10.43 -5.54 -31.94
N ILE A 201 -11.43 -4.67 -31.75
CA ILE A 201 -12.64 -4.67 -32.60
C ILE A 201 -12.32 -4.32 -34.06
N ALA A 202 -11.21 -3.61 -34.31
CA ALA A 202 -10.71 -3.35 -35.66
C ALA A 202 -10.03 -4.58 -36.31
N GLY A 203 -9.69 -5.62 -35.55
CA GLY A 203 -8.99 -6.81 -36.03
C GLY A 203 -9.90 -7.96 -36.47
N GLU A 204 -9.57 -8.60 -37.59
CA GLU A 204 -10.38 -9.68 -38.17
C GLU A 204 -10.52 -10.90 -37.26
N ASP A 205 -9.44 -11.31 -36.57
CA ASP A 205 -9.47 -12.48 -35.67
C ASP A 205 -10.43 -12.31 -34.49
N TRP A 206 -10.59 -11.08 -33.99
CA TRP A 206 -11.54 -10.78 -32.91
C TRP A 206 -12.97 -10.82 -33.42
N ASN A 207 -13.22 -10.29 -34.61
CA ASN A 207 -14.54 -10.28 -35.24
C ASN A 207 -14.99 -11.69 -35.62
N ASN A 208 -14.09 -12.54 -36.11
CA ASN A 208 -14.37 -13.92 -36.46
C ASN A 208 -14.40 -14.88 -35.26
N GLY A 209 -14.01 -14.40 -34.07
CA GLY A 209 -14.03 -15.19 -32.83
C GLY A 209 -12.88 -16.20 -32.72
N THR A 210 -11.75 -15.96 -33.39
CA THR A 210 -10.58 -16.84 -33.47
C THR A 210 -9.37 -16.33 -32.68
N ALA A 211 -9.38 -15.07 -32.22
CA ALA A 211 -8.20 -14.44 -31.60
C ALA A 211 -7.63 -15.22 -30.40
N VAL A 212 -8.48 -15.76 -29.52
CA VAL A 212 -8.02 -16.54 -28.36
C VAL A 212 -7.36 -17.84 -28.78
N TYR A 213 -7.77 -18.46 -29.90
CA TYR A 213 -7.11 -19.67 -30.41
C TYR A 213 -5.66 -19.40 -30.78
N TYR A 214 -5.41 -18.31 -31.52
CA TYR A 214 -4.05 -17.92 -31.91
C TYR A 214 -3.23 -17.44 -30.72
N ALA A 215 -3.79 -16.57 -29.87
CA ALA A 215 -3.08 -16.02 -28.72
C ALA A 215 -2.63 -17.10 -27.72
N SER A 216 -3.48 -18.11 -27.46
CA SER A 216 -3.16 -19.21 -26.55
C SER A 216 -2.20 -20.25 -27.13
N ARG A 217 -1.90 -20.20 -28.43
CA ARG A 217 -1.07 -21.21 -29.14
C ARG A 217 0.19 -20.61 -29.75
N TYR A 218 0.66 -19.50 -29.20
CA TYR A 218 1.90 -18.88 -29.64
C TYR A 218 3.09 -19.56 -28.95
N ASP A 219 3.80 -20.43 -29.67
CA ASP A 219 4.81 -21.36 -29.13
C ASP A 219 5.89 -20.66 -28.28
N ASP A 220 6.28 -19.43 -28.61
CA ASP A 220 7.32 -18.71 -27.88
C ASP A 220 6.89 -18.25 -26.48
N ILE A 221 5.58 -18.15 -26.21
CA ILE A 221 5.05 -17.59 -24.96
C ILE A 221 4.04 -18.50 -24.26
N ILE A 222 3.73 -19.70 -24.76
CA ILE A 222 2.90 -20.64 -24.01
C ILE A 222 3.58 -20.97 -22.68
N ARG A 223 2.81 -20.94 -21.59
CA ARG A 223 3.34 -21.17 -20.24
C ARG A 223 3.05 -22.57 -19.70
N PHE A 224 1.77 -22.95 -19.69
CA PHE A 224 1.31 -24.24 -19.18
C PHE A 224 0.55 -25.01 -20.26
N PRO A 225 0.44 -26.35 -20.13
CA PRO A 225 -0.35 -27.16 -21.04
C PRO A 225 -1.79 -26.64 -21.15
N LEU A 226 -2.28 -26.47 -22.38
CA LEU A 226 -3.63 -25.97 -22.61
C LEU A 226 -4.67 -27.03 -22.20
N PRO A 227 -5.72 -26.66 -21.46
CA PRO A 227 -6.82 -27.58 -21.16
C PRO A 227 -7.59 -27.93 -22.44
N TYR A 228 -8.11 -29.16 -22.52
CA TYR A 228 -8.92 -29.65 -23.66
C TYR A 228 -10.11 -28.74 -24.01
N LEU A 229 -10.61 -27.96 -23.04
CA LEU A 229 -11.66 -26.98 -23.28
C LEU A 229 -11.27 -25.95 -24.36
N LEU A 230 -9.98 -25.61 -24.49
CA LEU A 230 -9.49 -24.68 -25.51
C LEU A 230 -9.37 -25.30 -26.90
N ASP A 231 -9.61 -26.61 -27.06
CA ASP A 231 -9.70 -27.27 -28.37
C ASP A 231 -11.11 -27.19 -28.98
N ASP A 232 -12.11 -26.77 -28.18
CA ASP A 232 -13.48 -26.55 -28.65
C ASP A 232 -13.63 -25.13 -29.26
N LEU A 233 -14.04 -25.07 -30.52
CA LEU A 233 -14.22 -23.81 -31.25
C LEU A 233 -15.30 -22.90 -30.65
N ASN A 234 -16.35 -23.45 -30.03
CA ASN A 234 -17.38 -22.64 -29.38
C ASN A 234 -16.84 -21.98 -28.13
N VAL A 235 -16.02 -22.70 -27.35
CA VAL A 235 -15.32 -22.12 -26.20
C VAL A 235 -14.43 -20.97 -26.66
N ILE A 236 -13.61 -21.17 -27.68
CA ILE A 236 -12.73 -20.14 -28.22
C ILE A 236 -13.52 -18.88 -28.63
N LYS A 237 -14.66 -19.03 -29.30
CA LYS A 237 -15.53 -17.91 -29.67
C LYS A 237 -16.07 -17.17 -28.44
N ILE A 238 -16.57 -17.93 -27.45
CA ILE A 238 -17.08 -17.37 -26.19
C ILE A 238 -15.97 -16.58 -25.47
N LEU A 239 -14.76 -17.11 -25.37
CA LEU A 239 -13.63 -16.44 -24.73
C LEU A 239 -13.17 -15.21 -25.53
N THR A 240 -13.14 -15.30 -26.87
CA THR A 240 -12.73 -14.20 -27.74
C THR A 240 -13.67 -13.00 -27.61
N TRP A 241 -14.97 -13.20 -27.78
CA TRP A 241 -15.95 -12.12 -27.62
C TRP A 241 -16.15 -11.75 -26.16
N GLY A 242 -16.03 -12.71 -25.23
CA GLY A 242 -16.06 -12.47 -23.79
C GLY A 242 -14.96 -11.51 -23.35
N THR A 243 -13.76 -11.62 -23.91
CA THR A 243 -12.67 -10.68 -23.66
C THR A 243 -13.05 -9.25 -24.05
N LEU A 244 -13.64 -9.05 -25.24
CA LEU A 244 -14.10 -7.72 -25.69
C LEU A 244 -15.17 -7.14 -24.75
N VAL A 245 -16.12 -7.97 -24.32
CA VAL A 245 -17.17 -7.56 -23.38
C VAL A 245 -16.57 -7.15 -22.03
N VAL A 246 -15.62 -7.93 -21.51
CA VAL A 246 -14.95 -7.64 -20.24
C VAL A 246 -14.12 -6.36 -20.33
N GLU A 247 -13.35 -6.15 -21.41
CA GLU A 247 -12.55 -4.93 -21.60
C GLU A 247 -13.43 -3.68 -21.69
N LEU A 248 -14.53 -3.74 -22.46
CA LEU A 248 -15.49 -2.64 -22.52
C LEU A 248 -16.16 -2.37 -21.17
N ALA A 249 -16.50 -3.43 -20.42
CA ALA A 249 -17.06 -3.30 -19.08
C ALA A 249 -16.06 -2.70 -18.08
N LEU A 250 -14.76 -3.05 -18.20
CA LEU A 250 -13.69 -2.53 -17.35
C LEU A 250 -13.43 -1.04 -17.58
N CYS A 251 -13.63 -0.50 -18.79
CA CYS A 251 -13.50 0.93 -19.02
C CYS A 251 -14.78 1.74 -18.72
N THR A 252 -15.97 1.13 -18.78
CA THR A 252 -17.26 1.83 -18.62
C THR A 252 -17.98 1.49 -17.30
N LEU A 253 -18.34 0.22 -17.10
CA LEU A 253 -19.21 -0.24 -16.02
C LEU A 253 -18.51 -0.36 -14.66
N ILE A 254 -17.17 -0.38 -14.63
CA ILE A 254 -16.41 -0.42 -13.37
C ILE A 254 -16.74 0.76 -12.44
N TRP A 255 -17.21 1.89 -12.99
CA TRP A 255 -17.60 3.06 -12.20
C TRP A 255 -18.95 2.88 -11.49
N TRP A 256 -19.81 1.98 -11.98
CA TRP A 256 -21.17 1.80 -11.51
C TRP A 256 -21.25 0.88 -10.26
N ARG A 257 -21.71 1.46 -9.14
CA ARG A 257 -21.77 0.83 -7.81
C ARG A 257 -22.30 -0.62 -7.78
N PRO A 258 -23.46 -0.96 -8.39
CA PRO A 258 -24.06 -2.28 -8.26
C PRO A 258 -23.27 -3.41 -8.93
N VAL A 259 -22.57 -3.11 -10.04
CA VAL A 259 -21.90 -4.13 -10.85
C VAL A 259 -20.38 -4.13 -10.69
N ARG A 260 -19.79 -3.08 -10.10
CA ARG A 260 -18.34 -2.89 -9.99
C ARG A 260 -17.58 -4.14 -9.57
N TYR A 261 -18.03 -4.85 -8.54
CA TYR A 261 -17.32 -6.02 -8.05
C TYR A 261 -17.42 -7.23 -8.99
N TRP A 262 -18.53 -7.40 -9.68
CA TRP A 262 -18.64 -8.40 -10.75
C TRP A 262 -17.68 -8.09 -11.89
N ILE A 263 -17.55 -6.81 -12.27
CA ILE A 263 -16.59 -6.39 -13.29
C ILE A 263 -15.14 -6.62 -12.84
N ILE A 264 -14.80 -6.34 -11.58
CA ILE A 264 -13.48 -6.64 -11.02
C ILE A 264 -13.21 -8.16 -11.04
N ILE A 265 -14.18 -8.99 -10.64
CA ILE A 265 -14.03 -10.45 -10.67
C ILE A 265 -13.79 -10.95 -12.10
N LEU A 266 -14.55 -10.44 -13.07
CA LEU A 266 -14.35 -10.76 -14.49
C LEU A 266 -12.97 -10.33 -14.99
N GLY A 267 -12.51 -9.13 -14.61
CA GLY A 267 -11.18 -8.64 -14.94
C GLY A 267 -10.07 -9.48 -14.32
N VAL A 268 -10.22 -9.91 -13.06
CA VAL A 268 -9.27 -10.84 -12.41
C VAL A 268 -9.27 -12.20 -13.12
N ALA A 269 -10.45 -12.75 -13.44
CA ALA A 269 -10.56 -14.02 -14.13
C ALA A 269 -9.92 -13.97 -15.53
N LEU A 270 -10.11 -12.88 -16.27
CA LEU A 270 -9.45 -12.64 -17.56
C LEU A 270 -7.92 -12.68 -17.39
N HIS A 271 -7.37 -11.89 -16.46
CA HIS A 271 -5.92 -11.81 -16.25
C HIS A 271 -5.31 -13.13 -15.73
N LEU A 272 -6.01 -13.87 -14.86
CA LEU A 272 -5.56 -15.19 -14.43
C LEU A 272 -5.60 -16.23 -15.55
N GLY A 273 -6.57 -16.11 -16.48
CA GLY A 273 -6.61 -16.94 -17.68
C GLY A 273 -5.40 -16.67 -18.59
N ILE A 274 -5.04 -15.40 -18.80
CA ILE A 274 -3.85 -15.05 -19.56
C ILE A 274 -2.58 -15.51 -18.82
N GLU A 275 -2.45 -15.26 -17.51
CA GLU A 275 -1.30 -15.68 -16.68
C GLU A 275 -1.04 -17.19 -16.78
N TYR A 276 -2.10 -17.99 -16.89
CA TYR A 276 -1.99 -19.44 -17.06
C TYR A 276 -1.56 -19.83 -18.47
N THR A 277 -2.16 -19.23 -19.50
CA THR A 277 -1.94 -19.63 -20.90
C THR A 277 -0.65 -19.06 -21.49
N MET A 278 -0.30 -17.82 -21.13
CA MET A 278 0.77 -17.02 -21.75
C MET A 278 1.76 -16.53 -20.68
N ASN A 279 3.04 -16.64 -20.99
CA ASN A 279 4.14 -16.16 -20.18
C ASN A 279 4.41 -14.69 -20.50
N LEU A 280 3.61 -13.80 -19.91
CA LEU A 280 3.78 -12.35 -19.98
C LEU A 280 4.26 -11.84 -18.62
N PRO A 281 5.59 -11.71 -18.39
CA PRO A 281 6.12 -11.35 -17.09
C PRO A 281 5.49 -10.07 -16.54
N MET A 282 4.94 -10.16 -15.33
CA MET A 282 4.37 -9.08 -14.50
C MET A 282 3.12 -8.38 -15.05
N PHE A 283 2.81 -8.53 -16.34
CA PHE A 283 1.70 -7.85 -16.99
C PHE A 283 0.39 -8.07 -16.22
N GLU A 284 -0.01 -9.32 -16.01
CA GLU A 284 -1.28 -9.68 -15.36
C GLU A 284 -1.37 -9.15 -13.93
N TRP A 285 -0.27 -9.25 -13.18
CA TRP A 285 -0.19 -8.82 -11.80
C TRP A 285 -0.30 -7.30 -11.64
N LEU A 286 0.22 -6.52 -12.59
CA LEU A 286 0.05 -5.07 -12.60
C LEU A 286 -1.41 -4.67 -12.75
N PHE A 287 -2.12 -5.25 -13.70
CA PHE A 287 -3.54 -4.94 -13.93
C PHE A 287 -4.41 -5.44 -12.77
N ILE A 288 -4.18 -6.66 -12.25
CA ILE A 288 -4.88 -7.16 -11.06
C ILE A 288 -4.67 -6.24 -9.86
N SER A 289 -3.44 -5.76 -9.64
CA SER A 289 -3.13 -4.86 -8.53
C SER A 289 -3.90 -3.52 -8.64
N SER A 290 -4.11 -3.02 -9.85
CA SER A 290 -4.80 -1.75 -10.09
C SER A 290 -6.28 -1.78 -9.69
N TYR A 291 -6.91 -2.96 -9.65
CA TYR A 291 -8.30 -3.10 -9.20
C TYR A 291 -8.50 -2.74 -7.72
N LEU A 292 -7.44 -2.78 -6.91
CA LEU A 292 -7.47 -2.29 -5.52
C LEU A 292 -7.93 -0.81 -5.45
N LEU A 293 -7.62 -0.01 -6.47
CA LEU A 293 -8.03 1.40 -6.53
C LEU A 293 -9.55 1.59 -6.67
N PHE A 294 -10.27 0.58 -7.15
CA PHE A 294 -11.72 0.59 -7.34
C PHE A 294 -12.51 0.03 -6.16
N ILE A 295 -11.85 -0.63 -5.20
CA ILE A 295 -12.49 -1.09 -3.97
C ILE A 295 -12.88 0.12 -3.13
N TYR A 296 -14.14 0.15 -2.68
CA TYR A 296 -14.65 1.21 -1.85
C TYR A 296 -13.93 1.25 -0.48
N PRO A 297 -13.51 2.44 0.00
CA PRO A 297 -12.86 2.59 1.29
C PRO A 297 -13.62 1.95 2.47
N GLU A 298 -14.95 2.07 2.47
CA GLU A 298 -15.83 1.50 3.48
C GLU A 298 -15.70 -0.03 3.57
N HIS A 299 -15.48 -0.71 2.45
CA HIS A 299 -15.34 -2.16 2.43
C HIS A 299 -13.98 -2.62 2.97
N TYR A 300 -12.93 -1.79 2.85
CA TYR A 300 -11.67 -2.06 3.55
C TYR A 300 -11.84 -2.01 5.08
N SER A 301 -12.54 -1.00 5.59
CA SER A 301 -12.82 -0.89 7.03
C SER A 301 -13.72 -2.03 7.52
N GLN A 302 -14.79 -2.36 6.79
CA GLN A 302 -15.70 -3.45 7.15
C GLN A 302 -14.99 -4.81 7.17
N ALA A 303 -14.15 -5.10 6.17
CA ALA A 303 -13.37 -6.33 6.15
C ALA A 303 -12.43 -6.41 7.36
N MET A 304 -11.73 -5.32 7.69
CA MET A 304 -10.86 -5.27 8.86
C MET A 304 -11.64 -5.43 10.18
N ASP A 305 -12.81 -4.81 10.29
CA ASP A 305 -13.65 -4.93 11.49
C ASP A 305 -14.24 -6.35 11.65
N ALA A 306 -14.57 -7.02 10.54
CA ALA A 306 -14.95 -8.43 10.55
C ALA A 306 -13.78 -9.32 11.02
N VAL A 307 -12.56 -9.06 10.57
CA VAL A 307 -11.35 -9.76 11.03
C VAL A 307 -11.15 -9.54 12.54
N LYS A 308 -11.22 -8.29 13.02
CA LYS A 308 -11.12 -7.97 14.46
C LYS A 308 -12.19 -8.71 15.27
N ALA A 309 -13.45 -8.68 14.83
CA ALA A 309 -14.54 -9.38 15.50
C ALA A 309 -14.30 -10.90 15.56
N TRP A 310 -13.79 -11.50 14.48
CA TRP A 310 -13.44 -12.91 14.44
C TRP A 310 -12.28 -13.24 15.41
N ILE A 311 -11.23 -12.41 15.47
CA ILE A 311 -10.11 -12.56 16.41
C ILE A 311 -10.59 -12.41 17.86
N HIS A 312 -11.42 -11.40 18.14
CA HIS A 312 -11.95 -11.13 19.48
C HIS A 312 -12.82 -12.28 20.01
N LYS A 313 -13.53 -12.95 19.09
CA LYS A 313 -14.38 -14.10 19.40
C LYS A 313 -13.58 -15.40 19.59
N ASN A 314 -12.63 -15.68 18.71
CA ASN A 314 -12.01 -17.01 18.59
C ASN A 314 -10.59 -17.12 19.16
N ILE A 315 -9.84 -16.02 19.21
CA ILE A 315 -8.42 -16.04 19.61
C ILE A 315 -8.24 -15.39 20.98
N ALA A 316 -8.64 -14.13 21.14
CA ALA A 316 -8.31 -13.37 22.33
C ALA A 316 -9.23 -12.17 22.54
N LYS A 317 -9.71 -11.97 23.77
CA LYS A 317 -10.48 -10.77 24.14
C LYS A 317 -9.58 -9.52 24.25
N PRO A 318 -10.10 -8.34 23.89
CA PRO A 318 -9.39 -7.08 24.06
C PRO A 318 -9.24 -6.69 25.54
N SER A 319 -8.23 -5.89 25.84
CA SER A 319 -7.92 -5.34 27.16
C SER A 319 -8.20 -3.84 27.21
N ASP A 320 -8.48 -3.30 28.39
CA ASP A 320 -8.69 -1.86 28.59
C ASP A 320 -7.37 -1.22 29.08
N LEU A 321 -6.84 -0.27 28.31
CA LEU A 321 -5.65 0.51 28.64
C LEU A 321 -6.04 1.92 29.06
N VAL A 322 -5.67 2.24 30.29
CA VAL A 322 -5.90 3.52 30.95
C VAL A 322 -4.61 4.34 30.95
N PHE A 323 -4.71 5.60 30.56
CA PHE A 323 -3.56 6.52 30.46
C PHE A 323 -3.93 7.95 30.89
N ASP A 324 -2.92 8.75 31.23
CA ASP A 324 -3.08 10.18 31.53
C ASP A 324 -3.22 11.02 30.27
N GLY A 325 -4.44 11.50 30.01
CA GLY A 325 -4.72 12.42 28.92
C GLY A 325 -4.06 13.80 29.06
N ASN A 326 -3.55 14.20 30.22
CA ASN A 326 -2.83 15.47 30.37
C ASN A 326 -1.34 15.37 30.04
N CYS A 327 -0.79 14.15 29.96
CA CYS A 327 0.61 13.89 29.68
C CYS A 327 0.85 13.66 28.17
N ILE A 328 1.57 14.57 27.51
CA ILE A 328 1.92 14.46 26.07
C ILE A 328 2.67 13.16 25.76
N PHE A 329 3.57 12.74 26.65
CA PHE A 329 4.30 11.48 26.48
C PHE A 329 3.32 10.29 26.45
N CYS A 330 2.44 10.17 27.44
CA CYS A 330 1.44 9.10 27.53
C CYS A 330 0.52 9.08 26.29
N VAL A 331 0.03 10.25 25.88
CA VAL A 331 -0.82 10.41 24.69
C VAL A 331 -0.11 9.93 23.42
N ARG A 332 1.16 10.30 23.22
CA ARG A 332 1.97 9.86 22.07
C ARG A 332 2.24 8.35 22.10
N THR A 333 2.58 7.80 23.27
CA THR A 333 2.81 6.37 23.44
C THR A 333 1.55 5.57 23.13
N VAL A 334 0.40 6.00 23.64
CA VAL A 334 -0.89 5.36 23.38
C VAL A 334 -1.32 5.50 21.92
N GLY A 335 -1.06 6.64 21.29
CA GLY A 335 -1.28 6.82 19.86
C GLY A 335 -0.42 5.88 18.99
N LEU A 336 0.84 5.65 19.37
CA LEU A 336 1.68 4.65 18.73
C LEU A 336 1.12 3.23 18.93
N ILE A 337 0.72 2.89 20.15
CA ILE A 337 0.10 1.59 20.46
C ILE A 337 -1.16 1.38 19.62
N HIS A 338 -2.03 2.39 19.52
CA HIS A 338 -3.24 2.34 18.68
C HIS A 338 -2.93 2.01 17.22
N ARG A 339 -1.85 2.58 16.66
CA ARG A 339 -1.42 2.32 15.28
C ARG A 339 -0.80 0.94 15.08
N LEU A 340 -0.10 0.42 16.09
CA LEU A 340 0.48 -0.93 16.07
C LEU A 340 -0.59 -2.01 16.30
N ASP A 341 -1.68 -1.66 16.98
CA ASP A 341 -2.78 -2.56 17.31
C ASP A 341 -3.73 -2.79 16.13
N ILE A 342 -3.24 -3.47 15.09
CA ILE A 342 -4.03 -3.80 13.88
C ILE A 342 -5.34 -4.51 14.25
N PHE A 343 -5.30 -5.38 15.26
CA PHE A 343 -6.43 -6.22 15.64
C PHE A 343 -7.32 -5.62 16.74
N GLY A 344 -7.07 -4.38 17.19
CA GLY A 344 -7.89 -3.73 18.21
C GLY A 344 -7.93 -4.51 19.53
N MET A 345 -6.80 -5.11 19.92
CA MET A 345 -6.62 -5.86 21.17
C MET A 345 -6.58 -4.96 22.40
N VAL A 346 -6.51 -3.64 22.24
CA VAL A 346 -6.43 -2.67 23.32
C VAL A 346 -7.43 -1.53 23.12
N ARG A 347 -8.33 -1.34 24.10
CA ARG A 347 -9.28 -0.22 24.18
C ARG A 347 -8.68 0.91 25.00
N LEU A 348 -8.68 2.11 24.47
CA LEU A 348 -8.00 3.25 25.07
C LEU A 348 -8.96 4.09 25.89
N HIS A 349 -8.58 4.38 27.14
CA HIS A 349 -9.38 5.15 28.08
C HIS A 349 -8.53 6.24 28.74
N ASN A 350 -8.98 7.48 28.65
CA ASN A 350 -8.35 8.59 29.38
C ASN A 350 -8.85 8.56 30.82
N PHE A 351 -7.97 8.38 31.80
CA PHE A 351 -8.42 8.27 33.19
C PHE A 351 -9.07 9.57 33.71
N ARG A 352 -8.73 10.72 33.12
CA ARG A 352 -9.32 12.03 33.44
C ARG A 352 -10.78 12.15 32.96
N ASP A 353 -11.19 11.29 32.04
CA ASP A 353 -12.53 11.24 31.46
C ASP A 353 -12.86 9.80 31.03
N LEU A 354 -13.10 8.93 32.01
CA LEU A 354 -13.34 7.49 31.80
C LEU A 354 -14.73 7.18 31.23
N GLY A 355 -15.61 8.17 31.05
CA GLY A 355 -17.02 7.93 30.74
C GLY A 355 -17.71 7.07 31.81
N ASP A 356 -18.66 6.24 31.37
CA ASP A 356 -19.46 5.32 32.17
C ASP A 356 -19.04 3.87 31.94
N VAL A 357 -17.86 3.51 32.47
CA VAL A 357 -17.35 2.13 32.46
C VAL A 357 -17.55 1.48 33.84
N ASP A 358 -17.95 0.22 33.86
CA ASP A 358 -18.28 -0.54 35.07
C ASP A 358 -17.10 -0.70 36.04
N TRP A 359 -15.88 -0.80 35.51
CA TRP A 359 -14.65 -0.92 36.29
C TRP A 359 -14.03 0.44 36.68
N LYS A 360 -14.72 1.57 36.46
CA LYS A 360 -14.18 2.92 36.77
C LYS A 360 -13.70 3.05 38.21
N SER A 361 -14.44 2.50 39.17
CA SER A 361 -14.09 2.51 40.59
C SER A 361 -12.87 1.64 40.95
N GLU A 362 -12.46 0.73 40.06
CA GLU A 362 -11.26 -0.11 40.26
C GLU A 362 -9.96 0.66 39.93
N VAL A 363 -10.05 1.78 39.21
CA VAL A 363 -8.88 2.54 38.75
C VAL A 363 -8.25 3.28 39.92
N ASN A 364 -7.00 2.96 40.23
CA ASN A 364 -6.21 3.76 41.15
C ASN A 364 -5.66 5.00 40.42
N GLU A 365 -6.26 6.16 40.68
CA GLU A 365 -5.91 7.43 40.03
C GLU A 365 -4.43 7.83 40.26
N GLU A 366 -3.91 7.64 41.47
CA GLU A 366 -2.52 7.97 41.81
C GLU A 366 -1.53 7.12 40.98
N ARG A 367 -1.88 5.86 40.71
CA ARG A 367 -1.10 5.00 39.82
C ARG A 367 -1.27 5.41 38.36
N ALA A 368 -2.50 5.71 37.92
CA ALA A 368 -2.79 6.14 36.55
C ALA A 368 -2.09 7.46 36.17
N GLU A 369 -1.79 8.32 37.14
CA GLU A 369 -0.96 9.52 36.95
C GLU A 369 0.52 9.20 36.71
N LYS A 370 1.01 8.08 37.24
CA LYS A 370 2.44 7.72 37.24
C LYS A 370 2.81 6.73 36.14
N GLU A 371 1.90 5.84 35.75
CA GLU A 371 2.12 4.78 34.77
C GLU A 371 0.87 4.48 33.94
N ILE A 372 1.07 3.84 32.78
CA ILE A 372 -0.05 3.25 32.04
C ILE A 372 -0.56 2.02 32.80
N LEU A 373 -1.88 1.86 32.85
CA LEU A 373 -2.53 0.73 33.49
C LEU A 373 -3.30 -0.07 32.45
N LEU A 374 -3.16 -1.38 32.47
CA LEU A 374 -3.86 -2.29 31.57
C LEU A 374 -4.70 -3.27 32.39
N ARG A 375 -6.02 -3.28 32.15
CA ARG A 375 -6.94 -4.28 32.67
C ARG A 375 -7.03 -5.44 31.69
N LYS A 376 -6.62 -6.62 32.15
CA LYS A 376 -6.80 -7.86 31.40
C LYS A 376 -8.28 -8.27 31.31
N PRO A 377 -8.65 -9.17 30.38
CA PRO A 377 -10.03 -9.68 30.28
C PRO A 377 -10.50 -10.47 31.52
N ASP A 378 -9.59 -10.93 32.37
CA ASP A 378 -9.89 -11.60 33.65
C ASP A 378 -10.04 -10.61 34.82
N GLY A 379 -10.00 -9.29 34.54
CA GLY A 379 -10.09 -8.23 35.55
C GLY A 379 -8.77 -7.88 36.24
N LYS A 380 -7.68 -8.61 35.99
CA LYS A 380 -6.39 -8.33 36.62
C LYS A 380 -5.73 -7.08 36.02
N TRP A 381 -5.31 -6.16 36.89
CA TRP A 381 -4.59 -4.95 36.51
C TRP A 381 -3.08 -5.17 36.42
N LEU A 382 -2.48 -4.69 35.33
CA LEU A 382 -1.05 -4.63 35.10
C LEU A 382 -0.61 -3.16 34.95
N GLY A 383 0.55 -2.80 35.48
CA GLY A 383 1.14 -1.46 35.34
C GLY A 383 2.46 -1.50 34.57
N GLY A 384 2.81 -0.37 33.97
CA GLY A 384 4.15 -0.10 33.44
C GLY A 384 4.66 -1.14 32.46
N PHE A 385 5.88 -1.65 32.68
CA PHE A 385 6.50 -2.62 31.77
C PHE A 385 5.75 -3.96 31.71
N ALA A 386 5.10 -4.39 32.80
CA ALA A 386 4.28 -5.60 32.79
C ALA A 386 3.08 -5.49 31.83
N ALA A 387 2.45 -4.31 31.75
CA ALA A 387 1.41 -4.03 30.76
C ALA A 387 1.96 -4.09 29.33
N PHE A 388 3.13 -3.47 29.09
CA PHE A 388 3.79 -3.52 27.78
C PHE A 388 4.11 -4.95 27.32
N ARG A 389 4.69 -5.79 28.19
CA ARG A 389 5.00 -7.19 27.88
C ARG A 389 3.76 -8.01 27.54
N TYR A 390 2.65 -7.76 28.24
CA TYR A 390 1.39 -8.43 27.96
C TYR A 390 0.80 -8.01 26.61
N MET A 391 0.84 -6.71 26.28
CA MET A 391 0.40 -6.20 24.98
C MET A 391 1.27 -6.70 23.82
N ALA A 392 2.60 -6.77 24.01
CA ALA A 392 3.54 -7.19 22.98
C ALA A 392 3.22 -8.60 22.43
N GLY A 393 2.83 -9.53 23.30
CA GLY A 393 2.41 -10.88 22.89
C GLY A 393 1.04 -10.97 22.19
N ARG A 394 0.32 -9.85 22.06
CA ARG A 394 -1.04 -9.79 21.46
C ARG A 394 -1.10 -8.93 20.21
N MET A 395 -0.03 -8.21 19.88
CA MET A 395 0.06 -7.35 18.71
C MET A 395 1.04 -7.97 17.70
N PRO A 396 0.65 -8.19 16.42
CA PRO A 396 1.49 -8.91 15.45
C PRO A 396 2.91 -8.38 15.32
N TRP A 397 3.07 -7.06 15.25
CA TRP A 397 4.38 -6.42 15.08
C TRP A 397 5.31 -6.58 16.29
N LEU A 398 4.74 -6.71 17.49
CA LEU A 398 5.49 -6.87 18.73
C LEU A 398 5.60 -8.34 19.16
N MET A 399 4.87 -9.23 18.50
CA MET A 399 4.83 -10.65 18.86
C MET A 399 6.19 -11.32 18.69
N LEU A 400 6.98 -10.92 17.68
CA LEU A 400 8.35 -11.41 17.51
C LEU A 400 9.28 -10.94 18.64
N LEU A 401 9.01 -9.78 19.25
CA LEU A 401 9.75 -9.29 20.40
C LEU A 401 9.32 -9.98 21.69
N ALA A 402 8.08 -10.50 21.76
CA ALA A 402 7.49 -11.00 22.98
C ALA A 402 8.34 -12.07 23.69
N PRO A 403 8.86 -13.14 23.04
CA PRO A 403 9.68 -14.15 23.71
C PRO A 403 10.90 -13.56 24.43
N PHE A 404 11.56 -12.58 23.80
CA PHE A 404 12.72 -11.91 24.37
C PHE A 404 12.38 -11.08 25.62
N LEU A 405 11.16 -10.54 25.69
CA LEU A 405 10.68 -9.76 26.84
C LEU A 405 10.43 -10.63 28.10
N TYR A 406 10.39 -11.96 27.97
CA TYR A 406 10.22 -12.90 29.08
C TYR A 406 11.51 -13.64 29.47
N LEU A 407 12.66 -13.29 28.87
CA LEU A 407 13.95 -13.82 29.29
C LEU A 407 14.29 -13.40 30.73
N PRO A 408 14.98 -14.26 31.52
CA PRO A 408 15.41 -13.91 32.87
C PRO A 408 16.21 -12.60 32.91
N GLY A 409 15.90 -11.71 33.85
CA GLY A 409 16.56 -10.41 34.00
C GLY A 409 15.91 -9.25 33.23
N ILE A 410 15.18 -9.52 32.14
CA ILE A 410 14.55 -8.48 31.31
C ILE A 410 13.37 -7.81 32.02
N ALA A 411 12.62 -8.54 32.85
CA ALA A 411 11.55 -7.96 33.65
C ALA A 411 12.09 -6.87 34.60
N GLN A 412 13.17 -7.15 35.32
CA GLN A 412 13.79 -6.22 36.26
C GLN A 412 14.41 -5.02 35.54
N LEU A 413 15.12 -5.27 34.44
CA LEU A 413 15.71 -4.22 33.61
C LEU A 413 14.62 -3.31 33.03
N GLY A 414 13.57 -3.90 32.46
CA GLY A 414 12.46 -3.18 31.85
C GLY A 414 11.68 -2.35 32.87
N ASP A 415 11.46 -2.86 34.08
CA ASP A 415 10.85 -2.09 35.18
C ASP A 415 11.74 -0.90 35.59
N ALA A 416 13.06 -1.08 35.68
CA ALA A 416 13.99 -0.01 36.00
C ALA A 416 14.01 1.08 34.91
N VAL A 417 14.11 0.67 33.63
CA VAL A 417 14.05 1.58 32.48
C VAL A 417 12.71 2.30 32.42
N TYR A 418 11.60 1.58 32.64
CA TYR A 418 10.27 2.18 32.63
C TYR A 418 10.13 3.25 33.72
N LYS A 419 10.58 2.98 34.95
CA LYS A 419 10.54 3.96 36.04
C LYS A 419 11.39 5.19 35.72
N LEU A 420 12.56 5.00 35.12
CA LEU A 420 13.42 6.11 34.68
C LEU A 420 12.71 6.97 33.62
N VAL A 421 12.11 6.35 32.61
CA VAL A 421 11.35 7.04 31.56
C VAL A 421 10.12 7.75 32.14
N ALA A 422 9.37 7.08 33.01
CA ALA A 422 8.20 7.65 33.67
C ALA A 422 8.57 8.85 34.54
N ALA A 423 9.68 8.82 35.27
CA ALA A 423 10.17 9.95 36.06
C ALA A 423 10.58 11.15 35.20
N ASN A 424 11.13 10.90 34.01
CA ASN A 424 11.62 11.94 33.09
C ASN A 424 10.63 12.31 31.98
N ARG A 425 9.39 11.77 32.00
CA ARG A 425 8.42 11.88 30.88
C ARG A 425 8.07 13.32 30.48
N TYR A 426 8.12 14.26 31.42
CA TYR A 426 7.86 15.68 31.18
C TYR A 426 9.03 16.40 30.52
N VAL A 427 10.26 15.92 30.74
CA VAL A 427 11.49 16.51 30.17
C VAL A 427 11.82 15.89 28.81
N LEU A 428 11.62 14.58 28.65
CA LEU A 428 11.99 13.78 27.46
C LEU A 428 11.35 14.26 26.14
N LEU A 429 10.28 15.06 26.17
CA LEU A 429 9.57 15.50 24.96
C LEU A 429 9.26 17.01 24.90
N GLY A 430 9.95 17.84 25.70
CA GLY A 430 10.07 19.30 25.47
C GLY A 430 8.77 20.11 25.49
N GLY A 431 7.72 19.65 26.15
CA GLY A 431 6.53 20.47 26.41
C GLY A 431 6.79 21.41 27.58
N LYS A 432 6.39 22.69 27.48
CA LYS A 432 6.22 23.51 28.69
C LYS A 432 5.03 22.91 29.44
N CYS A 433 5.30 22.25 30.55
CA CYS A 433 4.29 21.69 31.42
C CYS A 433 4.13 22.63 32.61
N ASP A 434 2.93 23.21 32.73
CA ASP A 434 2.47 23.68 34.03
C ASP A 434 1.86 22.48 34.76
N HIS A 435 1.86 22.46 36.10
CA HIS A 435 1.68 21.29 36.99
C HIS A 435 0.42 20.41 36.75
N LYS A 436 -0.44 20.75 35.79
CA LYS A 436 -1.66 20.00 35.42
C LYS A 436 -1.87 19.79 33.92
N THR A 437 -1.16 20.50 33.04
CA THR A 437 -1.38 20.45 31.59
C THR A 437 -0.09 20.73 30.82
N CYS A 438 0.30 19.80 29.96
CA CYS A 438 1.41 20.00 29.03
C CYS A 438 0.90 20.53 27.68
N THR A 439 1.41 21.69 27.28
CA THR A 439 1.20 22.26 25.94
C THR A 439 2.46 22.06 25.09
N LEU A 440 2.29 21.69 23.82
CA LEU A 440 3.39 21.72 22.86
C LEU A 440 3.88 23.17 22.73
N ALA A 441 5.20 23.37 22.78
CA ALA A 441 5.78 24.65 22.38
C ALA A 441 5.33 24.94 20.94
N ALA A 442 4.78 26.13 20.70
CA ALA A 442 4.44 26.57 19.35
C ALA A 442 5.70 26.50 18.48
N LYS A 443 5.60 25.84 17.32
CA LYS A 443 6.65 25.79 16.32
C LYS A 443 6.69 27.06 15.50
#